data_AF-A0A9D0VLI5-F1
#
_entry.id   AF-A0A9D0VLI5-F1
#
_cell.length_a   1.000
_cell.length_b   1.000
_cell.length_c   1.000
_cell.angle_alpha   90.00
_cell.angle_beta   90.00
_cell.angle_gamma   90.00
#
_symmetry.space_group_name_H-M   'P 1'
#
loop_
_entity.id
_entity.type
_entity.pdbx_description
1 polymer ?
#
loop_
_entity_poly.entity_id
_entity_poly.type
_entity_poly.pdbx_seq_one_letter_code
_entity_poly.pdbx_strand_id
1 'polypeptide(L)'
;MMWMSWLALALALASDEVPSCSLEPLPAPDEVLSVAWVSRVARKVGANTWLSVVSTTELRALVDDDKRLARMLQRLGLRRSEREPRRRYKVVVFDVSRDVLCRPIDDASPGEVIDGVAACDDGRALPRRGTAGCGYTEDTASGGTGLVLYRAQWSELARNGFCVLPAERFLR
;
A
#
# COMPACT_ATOMS: atom_id res chain seq x y z
N MET A 1 -12.52 73.42 -21.66
CA MET A 1 -13.25 72.80 -20.52
C MET A 1 -13.90 71.52 -21.02
N MET A 2 -13.98 70.47 -20.18
CA MET A 2 -14.53 69.11 -20.40
C MET A 2 -13.51 68.11 -20.97
N TRP A 3 -12.83 67.34 -20.09
CA TRP A 3 -13.16 65.98 -19.58
C TRP A 3 -12.85 64.88 -20.63
N MET A 4 -11.80 64.04 -20.52
CA MET A 4 -11.30 63.13 -19.46
C MET A 4 -12.20 61.91 -19.25
N SER A 5 -11.84 60.77 -19.86
CA SER A 5 -12.19 59.36 -19.52
C SER A 5 -11.48 58.45 -20.54
N TRP A 6 -10.22 58.03 -20.35
CA TRP A 6 -9.74 56.86 -19.59
C TRP A 6 -10.59 55.59 -19.77
N LEU A 7 -10.26 54.81 -20.81
CA LEU A 7 -10.66 53.41 -20.96
C LEU A 7 -9.49 52.53 -20.50
N ALA A 8 -9.51 52.16 -19.22
CA ALA A 8 -8.64 51.12 -18.69
C ALA A 8 -9.28 49.75 -18.97
N LEU A 9 -8.62 48.97 -19.81
CA LEU A 9 -9.00 47.61 -20.17
C LEU A 9 -8.66 46.69 -18.98
N ALA A 10 -9.67 46.23 -18.24
CA ALA A 10 -9.49 45.23 -17.20
C ALA A 10 -9.36 43.84 -17.83
N LEU A 11 -8.14 43.29 -17.88
CA LEU A 11 -7.95 41.86 -18.10
C LEU A 11 -8.36 41.12 -16.81
N ALA A 12 -9.53 40.48 -16.84
CA ALA A 12 -9.90 39.47 -15.87
C ALA A 12 -9.10 38.20 -16.16
N LEU A 13 -8.02 37.98 -15.41
CA LEU A 13 -7.36 36.68 -15.33
C LEU A 13 -8.29 35.74 -14.56
N ALA A 14 -9.07 34.94 -15.28
CA ALA A 14 -9.70 33.77 -14.71
C ALA A 14 -8.57 32.82 -14.27
N SER A 15 -8.35 32.74 -12.95
CA SER A 15 -7.50 31.71 -12.37
C SER A 15 -8.30 30.41 -12.44
N ASP A 16 -7.89 29.52 -13.36
CA ASP A 16 -8.27 28.12 -13.33
C ASP A 16 -7.79 27.55 -11.99
N GLU A 17 -8.73 27.35 -11.06
CA GLU A 17 -8.48 26.59 -9.84
C GLU A 17 -8.28 25.14 -10.25
N VAL A 18 -7.02 24.74 -10.44
CA VAL A 18 -6.63 23.34 -10.57
C VAL A 18 -7.16 22.62 -9.32
N PRO A 19 -7.98 21.56 -9.46
CA PRO A 19 -8.42 20.76 -8.33
C PRO A 19 -7.19 20.18 -7.65
N SER A 20 -6.75 20.81 -6.56
CA SER A 20 -5.71 20.29 -5.69
C SER A 20 -6.28 19.02 -5.06
N CYS A 21 -5.81 17.87 -5.56
CA CYS A 21 -5.99 16.59 -4.89
C CYS A 21 -5.30 16.69 -3.52
N SER A 22 -6.03 17.21 -2.55
CA SER A 22 -5.67 17.22 -1.14
C SER A 22 -5.88 15.80 -0.66
N LEU A 23 -4.93 14.91 -0.99
CA LEU A 23 -4.79 13.62 -0.33
C LEU A 23 -4.45 13.94 1.12
N GLU A 24 -5.46 13.81 1.99
CA GLU A 24 -5.31 13.93 3.43
C GLU A 24 -4.11 13.06 3.86
N PRO A 25 -3.09 13.61 4.53
CA PRO A 25 -1.92 12.84 4.95
C PRO A 25 -2.38 11.66 5.79
N LEU A 26 -2.00 10.45 5.38
CA LEU A 26 -2.31 9.25 6.15
C LEU A 26 -1.64 9.39 7.53
N PRO A 27 -2.32 9.03 8.64
CA PRO A 27 -1.76 9.19 9.96
C PRO A 27 -0.44 8.43 10.09
N ALA A 28 0.54 9.05 10.74
CA ALA A 28 1.82 8.44 11.02
C ALA A 28 1.63 7.16 11.86
N PRO A 29 2.04 5.97 11.39
CA PRO A 29 1.89 4.74 12.17
C PRO A 29 2.67 4.72 13.50
N ASP A 30 2.23 3.88 14.43
CA ASP A 30 2.91 3.60 15.70
C ASP A 30 4.39 3.18 15.51
N GLU A 31 5.24 3.36 16.52
CA GLU A 31 6.67 3.00 16.46
C GLU A 31 6.89 1.51 16.13
N VAL A 32 6.01 0.65 16.66
CA VAL A 32 5.95 -0.77 16.34
C VAL A 32 4.67 -1.05 15.58
N LEU A 33 4.82 -1.62 14.38
CA LEU A 33 3.73 -1.98 13.50
C LEU A 33 3.58 -3.49 13.42
N SER A 34 2.35 -3.95 13.62
CA SER A 34 1.99 -5.31 13.28
C SER A 34 1.61 -5.36 11.81
N VAL A 35 2.40 -6.07 11.00
CA VAL A 35 2.21 -6.20 9.54
C VAL A 35 2.00 -7.65 9.14
N ALA A 36 1.26 -7.85 8.06
CA ALA A 36 0.88 -9.16 7.55
C ALA A 36 1.39 -9.38 6.12
N TRP A 37 2.02 -10.53 5.90
CA TRP A 37 2.32 -11.06 4.58
C TRP A 37 1.35 -12.20 4.22
N VAL A 38 0.55 -11.99 3.17
CA VAL A 38 -0.38 -13.02 2.67
C VAL A 38 0.26 -13.74 1.50
N SER A 39 0.33 -15.07 1.57
CA SER A 39 0.95 -15.89 0.53
C SER A 39 0.35 -17.27 0.39
N ARG A 40 0.63 -17.93 -0.73
CA ARG A 40 0.28 -19.34 -0.91
C ARG A 40 1.07 -20.19 0.08
N VAL A 41 0.47 -21.25 0.63
CA VAL A 41 1.13 -22.16 1.59
C VAL A 41 2.45 -22.72 1.03
N ALA A 42 2.46 -23.10 -0.25
CA ALA A 42 3.63 -23.67 -0.94
C ALA A 42 4.76 -22.65 -1.19
N ARG A 43 4.52 -21.35 -0.99
CA ARG A 43 5.54 -20.33 -1.24
C ARG A 43 6.62 -20.40 -0.14
N LYS A 44 7.87 -20.53 -0.58
CA LYS A 44 9.09 -20.42 0.21
C LYS A 44 9.73 -19.04 -0.05
N VAL A 45 10.45 -18.52 0.94
CA VAL A 45 11.08 -17.20 0.91
C VAL A 45 12.52 -17.38 1.37
N GLY A 46 13.47 -16.84 0.62
CA GLY A 46 14.88 -16.80 1.02
C GLY A 46 15.19 -15.56 1.86
N ALA A 47 16.29 -15.56 2.61
CA ALA A 47 16.65 -14.50 3.56
C ALA A 47 16.56 -13.07 2.98
N ASN A 48 17.09 -12.86 1.77
CA ASN A 48 17.19 -11.54 1.14
C ASN A 48 15.98 -11.21 0.24
N THR A 49 14.86 -11.91 0.41
CA THR A 49 13.67 -11.68 -0.41
C THR A 49 12.90 -10.49 0.14
N TRP A 50 12.60 -9.52 -0.72
CA TRP A 50 11.65 -8.46 -0.41
C TRP A 50 10.23 -9.00 -0.37
N LEU A 51 9.52 -8.71 0.72
CA LEU A 51 8.11 -9.02 0.87
C LEU A 51 7.28 -7.75 0.78
N SER A 52 6.09 -7.90 0.20
CA SER A 52 5.04 -6.90 0.26
C SER A 52 4.12 -7.25 1.42
N VAL A 53 4.01 -6.36 2.38
CA VAL A 53 3.23 -6.54 3.62
C VAL A 53 2.21 -5.43 3.76
N VAL A 54 1.10 -5.72 4.43
CA VAL A 54 0.04 -4.75 4.73
C VAL A 54 -0.11 -4.60 6.24
N SER A 55 -0.71 -3.53 6.72
CA SER A 55 -1.05 -3.40 8.14
C SER A 55 -1.99 -4.55 8.57
N THR A 56 -1.68 -5.22 9.68
CA THR A 56 -2.56 -6.25 10.25
C THR A 56 -3.90 -5.65 10.67
N THR A 57 -3.90 -4.39 11.15
CA THR A 57 -5.13 -3.67 11.53
C THR A 57 -6.03 -3.42 10.32
N GLU A 58 -5.47 -2.91 9.22
CA GLU A 58 -6.22 -2.71 7.98
C GLU A 58 -6.71 -4.03 7.40
N LEU A 59 -5.87 -5.06 7.42
CA LEU A 59 -6.23 -6.38 6.94
C LEU A 59 -7.37 -7.00 7.77
N ARG A 60 -7.40 -6.78 9.09
CA ARG A 60 -8.51 -7.22 9.96
C ARG A 60 -9.79 -6.43 9.68
N ALA A 61 -9.71 -5.11 9.58
CA ALA A 61 -10.87 -4.28 9.24
C ALA A 61 -11.52 -4.74 7.92
N LEU A 62 -10.69 -5.10 6.94
CA LEU A 62 -11.15 -5.64 5.66
C LEU A 62 -11.86 -7.00 5.79
N VAL A 63 -11.34 -7.85 6.67
CA VAL A 63 -11.92 -9.17 6.97
C VAL A 63 -13.24 -9.05 7.74
N ASP A 64 -13.35 -8.06 8.62
CA ASP A 64 -14.56 -7.81 9.39
C ASP A 64 -15.70 -7.29 8.51
N ASP A 65 -15.39 -6.53 7.45
CA ASP A 65 -16.33 -6.08 6.42
C ASP A 65 -16.88 -7.26 5.59
N ASP A 66 -15.99 -8.13 5.10
CA ASP A 66 -16.36 -9.32 4.33
C ASP A 66 -15.52 -10.53 4.75
N LYS A 67 -16.13 -11.40 5.57
CA LYS A 67 -15.52 -12.62 6.14
C LYS A 67 -15.20 -13.72 5.11
N ARG A 68 -15.17 -13.39 3.82
CA ARG A 68 -14.86 -14.30 2.72
C ARG A 68 -13.39 -14.19 2.32
N LEU A 69 -12.68 -15.32 2.40
CA LEU A 69 -11.29 -15.44 1.90
C LEU A 69 -11.13 -14.95 0.46
N ALA A 70 -12.11 -15.23 -0.40
CA ALA A 70 -12.08 -14.82 -1.79
C ALA A 70 -11.99 -13.30 -1.95
N ARG A 71 -12.79 -12.56 -1.17
CA ARG A 71 -12.83 -11.10 -1.20
C ARG A 71 -11.53 -10.50 -0.66
N MET A 72 -11.05 -11.00 0.48
CA MET A 72 -9.75 -10.59 1.03
C MET A 72 -8.63 -10.74 0.00
N LEU A 73 -8.56 -11.88 -0.69
CA LEU A 73 -7.54 -12.11 -1.71
C LEU A 73 -7.71 -11.20 -2.94
N GLN A 74 -8.94 -10.85 -3.33
CA GLN A 74 -9.18 -9.91 -4.44
C GLN A 74 -8.74 -8.49 -4.10
N ARG A 75 -9.02 -8.02 -2.88
CA ARG A 75 -8.60 -6.71 -2.36
C ARG A 75 -7.09 -6.57 -2.26
N LEU A 76 -6.39 -7.68 -2.01
CA LEU A 76 -4.93 -7.77 -2.00
C LEU A 76 -4.32 -7.97 -3.41
N GLY A 77 -5.12 -8.03 -4.46
CA GLY A 77 -4.65 -8.34 -5.83
C GLY A 77 -4.12 -9.77 -6.01
N LEU A 78 -4.36 -10.68 -5.05
CA LEU A 78 -3.82 -12.04 -5.04
C LEU A 78 -4.71 -13.08 -5.74
N ARG A 79 -5.88 -12.64 -6.22
CA ARG A 79 -6.87 -13.45 -6.93
C ARG A 79 -7.70 -12.54 -7.82
N ARG A 80 -7.84 -12.82 -9.11
CA ARG A 80 -8.60 -11.97 -10.05
C ARG A 80 -10.10 -12.26 -10.04
N SER A 81 -10.50 -13.52 -9.81
CA SER A 81 -11.92 -13.90 -9.83
C SER A 81 -12.26 -14.99 -8.81
N GLU A 82 -13.53 -15.02 -8.40
CA GLU A 82 -14.07 -16.06 -7.52
C GLU A 82 -14.07 -17.47 -8.16
N ARG A 83 -13.95 -17.56 -9.48
CA ARG A 83 -13.87 -18.84 -10.22
C ARG A 83 -12.47 -19.44 -10.26
N GLU A 84 -11.45 -18.69 -9.84
CA GLU A 84 -10.09 -19.24 -9.77
C GLU A 84 -10.04 -20.46 -8.85
N PRO A 85 -9.25 -21.50 -9.19
CA PRO A 85 -9.11 -22.69 -8.35
C PRO A 85 -8.76 -22.33 -6.91
N ARG A 86 -9.42 -22.97 -5.95
CA ARG A 86 -9.16 -22.78 -4.53
C ARG A 86 -7.71 -23.18 -4.22
N ARG A 87 -6.89 -22.18 -3.91
CA ARG A 87 -5.51 -22.36 -3.42
C ARG A 87 -5.51 -22.13 -1.91
N ARG A 88 -4.68 -22.86 -1.19
CA ARG A 88 -4.46 -22.62 0.24
C ARG A 88 -3.52 -21.44 0.44
N TYR A 89 -3.93 -20.50 1.29
CA TYR A 89 -3.14 -19.34 1.66
C TYR A 89 -2.81 -19.38 3.15
N LYS A 90 -1.72 -18.70 3.51
CA LYS A 90 -1.28 -18.43 4.87
C LYS A 90 -1.13 -16.92 5.04
N VAL A 91 -1.36 -16.46 6.26
CA VAL A 91 -1.05 -15.11 6.72
C VAL A 91 0.11 -15.23 7.69
N VAL A 92 1.18 -14.50 7.44
CA VAL A 92 2.34 -14.41 8.34
C VAL A 92 2.33 -13.02 8.95
N VAL A 93 2.20 -12.94 10.28
CA VAL A 93 2.16 -11.68 11.03
C VAL A 93 3.52 -11.46 11.68
N PHE A 94 4.02 -10.22 11.56
CA PHE A 94 5.27 -9.75 12.11
C PHE A 94 5.01 -8.50 12.94
N ASP A 95 5.75 -8.35 14.02
CA ASP A 95 5.83 -7.08 14.74
C ASP A 95 7.18 -6.44 14.45
N VAL A 96 7.16 -5.28 13.80
CA VAL A 96 8.35 -4.66 13.23
C VAL A 96 8.40 -3.19 13.57
N SER A 97 9.63 -2.69 13.70
CA SER A 97 9.83 -1.25 13.83
C SER A 97 9.57 -0.56 12.50
N ARG A 98 9.04 0.65 12.54
CA ARG A 98 8.64 1.39 11.34
C ARG A 98 9.81 1.71 10.40
N ASP A 99 11.02 1.85 10.93
CA ASP A 99 12.24 2.15 10.17
C ASP A 99 12.69 1.02 9.24
N VAL A 100 12.25 -0.22 9.48
CA VAL A 100 12.56 -1.34 8.58
C VAL A 100 11.57 -1.46 7.41
N LEU A 101 10.50 -0.67 7.42
CA LEU A 101 9.51 -0.59 6.36
C LEU A 101 9.86 0.55 5.41
N CYS A 102 9.62 0.33 4.12
CA CYS A 102 9.61 1.41 3.14
C CYS A 102 8.37 1.33 2.25
N ARG A 103 8.01 2.45 1.62
CA ARG A 103 6.96 2.57 0.58
C ARG A 103 7.58 3.25 -0.65
N PRO A 104 7.15 3.04 -1.89
CA PRO A 104 7.55 3.82 -3.03
C PRO A 104 6.58 4.97 -3.09
N ILE A 105 7.14 6.14 -3.20
CA ILE A 105 6.38 7.35 -3.24
C ILE A 105 6.84 7.99 -4.53
N ASP A 106 5.88 8.20 -5.42
CA ASP A 106 6.16 8.88 -6.67
C ASP A 106 6.75 10.27 -6.33
N ASP A 107 7.78 10.66 -7.06
CA ASP A 107 8.50 11.92 -6.87
C ASP A 107 9.27 12.08 -5.54
N ALA A 108 9.40 11.01 -4.73
CA ALA A 108 10.24 11.00 -3.53
C ALA A 108 11.63 10.43 -3.81
N SER A 109 12.66 11.03 -3.20
CA SER A 109 14.02 10.50 -3.28
C SER A 109 14.16 9.22 -2.44
N PRO A 110 14.94 8.21 -2.88
CA PRO A 110 15.24 7.05 -2.06
C PRO A 110 15.72 7.42 -0.65
N GLY A 111 15.09 6.83 0.37
CA GLY A 111 15.36 7.13 1.78
C GLY A 111 14.70 8.41 2.31
N GLU A 112 14.01 9.18 1.48
CA GLU A 112 13.19 10.30 1.92
C GLU A 112 12.06 9.81 2.81
N VAL A 113 11.88 10.44 3.97
CA VAL A 113 10.88 10.02 4.95
C VAL A 113 9.62 10.86 4.77
N ILE A 114 8.55 10.21 4.32
CA ILE A 114 7.25 10.84 4.10
C ILE A 114 6.25 10.12 4.98
N ASP A 115 5.53 10.90 5.80
CA ASP A 115 4.66 10.38 6.85
C ASP A 115 5.36 9.27 7.62
N GLY A 116 6.56 9.58 8.13
CA GLY A 116 7.47 8.75 8.94
C GLY A 116 7.84 7.37 8.41
N VAL A 117 7.59 7.06 7.13
CA VAL A 117 8.06 5.84 6.46
C VAL A 117 9.00 6.25 5.33
N ALA A 118 10.12 5.54 5.17
CA ALA A 118 11.09 5.86 4.12
C ALA A 118 10.57 5.48 2.72
N ALA A 119 10.92 6.29 1.74
CA ALA A 119 10.79 5.98 0.33
C ALA A 119 11.77 4.85 -0.04
N CYS A 120 11.31 3.78 -0.68
CA CYS A 120 12.19 2.71 -1.14
C CYS A 120 13.05 3.19 -2.32
N ASP A 121 14.30 2.72 -2.41
CA ASP A 121 15.14 2.92 -3.58
C ASP A 121 14.63 2.15 -4.80
N ASP A 122 14.45 2.84 -5.93
CA ASP A 122 14.14 2.26 -7.24
C ASP A 122 15.22 1.27 -7.70
N GLY A 123 16.43 1.37 -7.14
CA GLY A 123 17.61 0.57 -7.49
C GLY A 123 17.48 -0.94 -7.27
N ARG A 124 16.47 -1.44 -6.54
CA ARG A 124 16.19 -2.90 -6.45
C ARG A 124 14.70 -3.25 -6.37
N ALA A 125 14.03 -3.21 -7.51
CA ALA A 125 12.90 -4.10 -7.83
C ALA A 125 12.72 -4.26 -9.34
N LEU A 126 12.95 -5.46 -9.90
CA LEU A 126 12.56 -5.75 -11.30
C LEU A 126 11.25 -6.56 -11.34
N PRO A 127 10.14 -5.93 -11.79
CA PRO A 127 8.79 -6.50 -11.81
C PRO A 127 8.49 -7.06 -13.20
N ARG A 128 9.08 -8.18 -13.65
CA ARG A 128 8.90 -8.59 -15.07
C ARG A 128 7.49 -9.10 -15.47
N ARG A 129 6.47 -8.93 -14.62
CA ARG A 129 5.05 -9.18 -14.90
C ARG A 129 4.18 -8.28 -14.01
N GLY A 130 3.97 -7.03 -14.42
CA GLY A 130 3.36 -5.92 -13.66
C GLY A 130 2.18 -6.30 -12.76
N THR A 131 1.98 -5.66 -11.61
CA THR A 131 2.54 -4.42 -11.03
C THR A 131 3.12 -4.74 -9.65
N ALA A 132 4.35 -4.31 -9.37
CA ALA A 132 5.07 -4.65 -8.13
C ALA A 132 5.94 -3.50 -7.61
N GLY A 133 5.29 -2.36 -7.32
CA GLY A 133 5.79 -1.36 -6.39
C GLY A 133 5.09 -1.55 -5.04
N CYS A 134 5.69 -1.12 -3.92
CA CYS A 134 4.84 -0.78 -2.77
C CYS A 134 3.96 0.47 -3.10
N GLY A 135 3.03 0.86 -2.25
CA GLY A 135 1.98 1.82 -2.64
C GLY A 135 0.65 1.35 -2.13
N TYR A 136 -0.29 1.02 -3.03
CA TYR A 136 -1.56 0.39 -2.69
C TYR A 136 -1.71 -0.94 -3.41
N THR A 137 -2.40 -1.91 -2.80
CA THR A 137 -2.88 -3.09 -3.53
C THR A 137 -3.96 -2.69 -4.52
N GLU A 138 -4.25 -3.55 -5.51
CA GLU A 138 -5.38 -3.35 -6.41
C GLU A 138 -6.52 -4.27 -5.99
N ASP A 139 -7.73 -3.73 -5.82
CA ASP A 139 -8.94 -4.53 -5.69
C ASP A 139 -9.38 -5.03 -7.06
N THR A 140 -8.93 -6.22 -7.41
CA THR A 140 -9.24 -6.85 -8.70
C THR A 140 -10.73 -7.13 -8.95
N ALA A 141 -11.60 -7.03 -7.94
CA ALA A 141 -13.04 -7.17 -8.16
C ALA A 141 -13.70 -5.87 -8.63
N SER A 142 -13.22 -4.72 -8.15
CA SER A 142 -13.74 -3.40 -8.49
C SER A 142 -12.85 -2.61 -9.46
N GLY A 143 -11.59 -3.02 -9.62
CA GLY A 143 -10.55 -2.26 -10.30
C GLY A 143 -10.06 -1.03 -9.52
N GLY A 144 -10.45 -0.89 -8.26
CA GLY A 144 -10.10 0.27 -7.42
C GLY A 144 -8.86 0.06 -6.55
N THR A 145 -8.50 1.12 -5.82
CA THR A 145 -7.41 1.12 -4.84
C THR A 145 -7.74 0.21 -3.65
N GLY A 146 -6.76 -0.59 -3.24
CA GLY A 146 -6.80 -1.49 -2.09
C GLY A 146 -6.02 -0.97 -0.88
N LEU A 147 -5.39 -1.87 -0.14
CA LEU A 147 -4.69 -1.57 1.13
C LEU A 147 -3.33 -0.92 0.90
N VAL A 148 -2.84 -0.19 1.90
CA VAL A 148 -1.47 0.31 1.88
C VAL A 148 -0.49 -0.86 1.91
N LEU A 149 0.43 -0.84 0.94
CA LEU A 149 1.45 -1.86 0.75
C LEU A 149 2.81 -1.31 1.17
N TYR A 150 3.42 -1.95 2.16
CA TYR A 150 4.79 -1.71 2.60
C TYR A 150 5.72 -2.78 2.03
N ARG A 151 7.02 -2.49 1.97
CA ARG A 151 8.05 -3.49 1.70
C ARG A 151 9.12 -3.52 2.78
N ALA A 152 9.57 -4.73 3.04
CA ALA A 152 10.72 -5.01 3.88
C ALA A 152 11.37 -6.32 3.44
N GLN A 153 12.63 -6.52 3.82
CA GLN A 153 13.30 -7.79 3.59
C GLN A 153 12.83 -8.83 4.61
N TRP A 154 12.70 -10.09 4.19
CA TRP A 154 12.35 -11.19 5.09
C TRP A 154 13.29 -11.27 6.30
N SER A 155 14.59 -11.05 6.11
CA SER A 155 15.59 -11.05 7.19
C SER A 155 15.30 -10.01 8.27
N GLU A 156 14.76 -8.84 7.90
CA GLU A 156 14.40 -7.79 8.86
C GLU A 156 13.06 -8.11 9.54
N LEU A 157 12.06 -8.52 8.76
CA LEU A 157 10.74 -8.88 9.28
C LEU A 157 10.82 -10.05 10.29
N ALA A 158 11.60 -11.08 9.97
CA ALA A 158 11.68 -12.29 10.79
C ALA A 158 12.56 -12.15 12.04
N ARG A 159 13.28 -11.02 12.20
CA ARG A 159 14.24 -10.81 13.30
C ARG A 159 13.59 -10.87 14.68
N ASN A 160 12.38 -10.33 14.79
CA ASN A 160 11.61 -10.28 16.04
C ASN A 160 10.69 -11.50 16.24
N GLY A 161 10.78 -12.50 15.37
CA GLY A 161 9.84 -13.62 15.30
C GLY A 161 8.60 -13.30 14.47
N PHE A 162 7.78 -14.32 14.23
CA PHE A 162 6.57 -14.20 13.41
C PHE A 162 5.56 -15.29 13.75
N CYS A 163 4.29 -15.00 13.49
CA CYS A 163 3.19 -15.96 13.63
C CYS A 163 2.68 -16.39 12.25
N VAL A 164 2.56 -17.71 12.01
CA VAL A 164 1.99 -18.24 10.77
C VAL A 164 0.60 -18.81 11.04
N LEU A 165 -0.40 -18.33 10.33
CA LEU A 165 -1.78 -18.78 10.44
C LEU A 165 -2.30 -19.26 9.08
N PRO A 166 -3.10 -20.33 9.01
CA PRO A 166 -3.95 -20.58 7.85
C PRO A 166 -4.84 -19.36 7.60
N ALA A 167 -4.99 -18.93 6.35
CA ALA A 167 -5.79 -17.75 6.04
C ALA A 167 -7.24 -17.89 6.54
N GLU A 168 -7.81 -19.09 6.50
CA GLU A 168 -9.15 -19.38 7.01
C GLU A 168 -9.29 -19.21 8.52
N ARG A 169 -8.20 -19.30 9.29
CA ARG A 169 -8.20 -18.99 10.73
C ARG A 169 -8.03 -17.51 11.01
N PHE A 170 -7.38 -16.77 10.12
CA PHE A 170 -7.26 -15.31 10.24
C PHE A 170 -8.61 -14.61 10.05
N LEU A 171 -9.55 -15.24 9.33
CA LEU A 171 -10.91 -14.70 9.09
C LEU A 171 -11.89 -14.80 10.27
N ARG A 172 -11.44 -15.30 11.42
CA ARG A 172 -12.31 -15.67 12.55
C ARG A 172 -12.14 -14.75 13.73
#